data_AF-A0A960FR35-F1
#
_entry.id   AF-A0A960FR35-F1
#
_cell.length_a   1.000
_cell.length_b   1.000
_cell.length_c   1.000
_cell.angle_alpha   90.00
_cell.angle_beta   90.00
_cell.angle_gamma   90.00
#
_symmetry.space_group_name_H-M   'P 1'
#
loop_
_entity.id
_entity.type
_entity.pdbx_description
1 polymer ?
#
loop_
_entity_poly.entity_id
_entity_poly.type
_entity_poly.pdbx_seq_one_letter_code
_entity_poly.pdbx_strand_id
1 'polypeptide(L)'
;MTSASGVTAPDHAPHSIGLLDDEGRQLAAACVAGAALGSWPAFTLGVYGVIFFEQHLALWVAATSVFLALGLSKWPRVWLRPQALALLLPSLWILLAWILPVDGTSGIYQVLFWFGVVITVVGMPALAAVMVRLLIPGAERLRGRRALGAVIVVSLMMLVSFGLGTQHPRILTCEDFTISGNFAPENCSPGTGSTVR
;
A
#
# COMPACT_ATOMS: atom_id res chain seq x y z
N MET A 1 18.44 8.34 -63.91
CA MET A 1 17.53 9.49 -63.76
C MET A 1 16.25 8.98 -63.10
N THR A 2 15.85 9.63 -61.97
CA THR A 2 14.48 9.74 -61.41
C THR A 2 13.75 8.43 -61.02
N SER A 3 13.12 8.26 -59.85
CA SER A 3 12.66 9.18 -58.82
C SER A 3 12.40 8.41 -57.52
N ALA A 4 12.72 9.02 -56.38
CA ALA A 4 12.28 8.60 -55.06
C ALA A 4 10.83 9.05 -54.81
N SER A 5 10.06 8.25 -54.07
CA SER A 5 8.87 8.64 -53.29
C SER A 5 8.62 7.49 -52.32
N GLY A 6 8.92 7.56 -51.02
CA GLY A 6 8.82 8.71 -50.14
C GLY A 6 7.40 8.82 -49.58
N VAL A 7 6.94 7.79 -48.86
CA VAL A 7 5.76 7.88 -47.97
C VAL A 7 6.19 7.43 -46.59
N THR A 8 6.86 8.33 -45.87
CA THR A 8 6.94 8.26 -44.41
C THR A 8 5.58 8.66 -43.87
N ALA A 9 4.83 7.69 -43.34
CA ALA A 9 3.64 7.97 -42.56
C ALA A 9 4.02 8.92 -41.41
N PRO A 10 3.23 9.97 -41.13
CA PRO A 10 3.49 10.80 -39.97
C PRO A 10 3.20 9.95 -38.73
N ASP A 11 4.25 9.70 -37.95
CA ASP A 11 4.20 9.05 -36.65
C ASP A 11 3.38 9.95 -35.71
N HIS A 12 2.06 9.76 -35.69
CA HIS A 12 1.17 10.38 -34.73
C HIS A 12 1.34 9.65 -33.41
N ALA A 13 2.49 9.85 -32.77
CA ALA A 13 2.60 9.69 -31.34
C ALA A 13 1.53 10.61 -30.73
N PRO A 14 0.54 10.08 -30.00
CA PRO A 14 -0.40 10.93 -29.32
C PRO A 14 0.42 11.78 -28.36
N HIS A 15 0.40 13.10 -28.59
CA HIS A 15 0.98 14.08 -27.67
C HIS A 15 0.41 13.78 -26.29
N SER A 16 1.19 13.11 -25.45
CA SER A 16 0.91 13.02 -24.04
C SER A 16 0.78 14.47 -23.59
N ILE A 17 -0.33 14.79 -22.92
CA ILE A 17 -0.48 16.06 -22.21
C ILE A 17 0.78 16.17 -21.34
N GLY A 18 1.70 17.04 -21.76
CA GLY A 18 3.11 17.03 -21.36
C GLY A 18 3.32 17.57 -19.95
N LEU A 19 2.62 16.99 -18.97
CA LEU A 19 2.69 17.42 -17.58
C LEU A 19 3.90 16.83 -16.86
N LEU A 20 4.32 15.61 -17.23
CA LEU A 20 5.46 14.91 -16.62
C LEU A 20 6.27 14.18 -17.69
N ASP A 21 7.60 14.22 -17.55
CA ASP A 21 8.51 13.35 -18.29
C ASP A 21 8.39 11.89 -17.79
N ASP A 22 9.05 10.94 -18.47
CA ASP A 22 8.97 9.52 -18.14
C ASP A 22 9.38 9.22 -16.70
N GLU A 23 10.40 9.95 -16.21
CA GLU A 23 10.91 9.78 -14.84
C GLU A 23 9.93 10.34 -13.80
N GLY A 24 9.35 11.51 -14.07
CA GLY A 24 8.31 12.14 -13.26
C GLY A 24 7.05 11.28 -13.20
N ARG A 25 6.66 10.64 -14.31
CA ARG A 25 5.54 9.70 -14.37
C ARG A 25 5.78 8.47 -13.49
N GLN A 26 6.96 7.88 -13.53
CA GLN A 26 7.31 6.73 -12.68
C GLN A 26 7.30 7.11 -11.19
N LEU A 27 7.84 8.28 -10.84
CA LEU A 27 7.82 8.78 -9.47
C LEU A 27 6.39 9.04 -8.99
N ALA A 28 5.59 9.74 -9.80
CA ALA A 28 4.19 9.99 -9.49
C ALA A 28 3.41 8.69 -9.29
N ALA A 29 3.61 7.70 -10.16
CA ALA A 29 2.98 6.39 -10.01
C ALA A 29 3.37 5.67 -8.71
N ALA A 30 4.65 5.70 -8.33
CA ALA A 30 5.12 5.14 -7.07
C ALA A 30 4.51 5.86 -5.85
N CYS A 31 4.48 7.20 -5.88
CA CYS A 31 3.87 8.00 -4.81
C CYS A 31 2.37 7.73 -4.68
N VAL A 32 1.64 7.75 -5.80
CA VAL A 32 0.18 7.54 -5.82
C VAL A 32 -0.15 6.13 -5.37
N ALA A 33 0.50 5.10 -5.91
CA ALA A 33 0.24 3.72 -5.53
C ALA A 33 0.57 3.48 -4.05
N GLY A 34 1.73 3.95 -3.59
CA GLY A 34 2.16 3.80 -2.19
C GLY A 34 1.24 4.52 -1.21
N ALA A 35 0.87 5.77 -1.52
CA ALA A 35 -0.04 6.55 -0.68
C ALA A 35 -1.45 5.96 -0.68
N ALA A 36 -1.97 5.53 -1.84
CA ALA A 36 -3.30 4.91 -1.93
C ALA A 36 -3.38 3.63 -1.07
N LEU A 37 -2.42 2.71 -1.22
CA LEU A 37 -2.41 1.48 -0.41
C LEU A 37 -2.11 1.72 1.07
N GLY A 38 -1.24 2.68 1.39
CA GLY A 38 -0.83 2.96 2.77
C GLY A 38 -1.81 3.85 3.56
N SER A 39 -2.59 4.69 2.88
CA SER A 39 -3.47 5.68 3.53
C SER A 39 -4.55 5.05 4.40
N TRP A 40 -5.21 4.00 3.91
CA TRP A 40 -6.29 3.32 4.63
C TRP A 40 -5.82 2.68 5.95
N PRO A 41 -4.81 1.79 5.98
CA PRO A 41 -4.32 1.23 7.24
C PRO A 41 -3.79 2.31 8.20
N ALA A 42 -3.20 3.40 7.68
CA ALA A 42 -2.77 4.52 8.52
C ALA A 42 -3.97 5.26 9.14
N PHE A 43 -5.03 5.49 8.37
CA PHE A 43 -6.27 6.10 8.85
C PHE A 43 -6.95 5.23 9.91
N THR A 44 -7.14 3.94 9.65
CA THR A 44 -7.78 3.02 10.61
C THR A 44 -6.97 2.90 11.90
N LEU A 45 -5.64 2.90 11.81
CA LEU A 45 -4.77 2.95 12.98
C LEU A 45 -5.00 4.23 13.80
N GLY A 46 -5.24 5.38 13.15
CA GLY A 46 -5.57 6.64 13.81
C GLY A 46 -6.96 6.67 14.46
N VAL A 47 -7.96 6.00 13.85
CA VAL A 47 -9.33 5.94 14.39
C VAL A 47 -9.44 4.94 15.54
N TYR A 48 -9.00 3.71 15.31
CA TYR A 48 -9.29 2.56 16.19
C TYR A 48 -8.08 2.12 17.03
N GLY A 49 -6.89 2.69 16.79
CA GLY A 49 -5.65 2.21 17.39
C GLY A 49 -5.21 0.82 16.90
N VAL A 50 -5.89 0.27 15.88
CA VAL A 50 -5.62 -1.05 15.31
C VAL A 50 -5.66 -1.01 13.78
N ILE A 51 -4.98 -1.96 13.16
CA ILE A 51 -5.10 -2.23 11.72
C ILE A 51 -6.04 -3.43 11.56
N PHE A 52 -7.03 -3.33 10.67
CA PHE A 52 -7.95 -4.44 10.48
C PHE A 52 -7.27 -5.66 9.85
N PHE A 53 -7.89 -6.82 10.06
CA PHE A 53 -7.37 -8.08 9.56
C PHE A 53 -7.35 -8.11 8.02
N GLU A 54 -8.26 -7.37 7.37
CA GLU A 54 -8.41 -7.32 5.92
C GLU A 54 -7.16 -6.79 5.22
N GLN A 55 -6.53 -5.75 5.77
CA GLN A 55 -5.29 -5.20 5.24
C GLN A 55 -4.13 -6.19 5.41
N HIS A 56 -4.08 -6.92 6.52
CA HIS A 56 -3.08 -7.98 6.72
C HIS A 56 -3.26 -9.12 5.72
N LEU A 57 -4.51 -9.57 5.49
CA LEU A 57 -4.82 -10.61 4.53
C LEU A 57 -4.51 -10.17 3.09
N ALA A 58 -4.86 -8.94 2.72
CA ALA A 58 -4.55 -8.39 1.41
C ALA A 58 -3.03 -8.36 1.15
N LEU A 59 -2.25 -7.89 2.12
CA LEU A 59 -0.80 -7.88 2.05
C LEU A 59 -0.23 -9.31 1.95
N TRP A 60 -0.75 -10.24 2.75
CA TRP A 60 -0.34 -11.64 2.73
C TRP A 60 -0.59 -12.32 1.38
N VAL A 61 -1.79 -12.16 0.82
CA VAL A 61 -2.15 -12.72 -0.50
C VAL A 61 -1.22 -12.18 -1.57
N ALA A 62 -0.99 -10.87 -1.59
CA ALA A 62 -0.16 -10.23 -2.59
C ALA A 62 1.32 -10.64 -2.47
N ALA A 63 1.87 -10.63 -1.25
CA ALA A 63 3.27 -11.04 -1.01
C ALA A 63 3.51 -12.51 -1.36
N THR A 64 2.58 -13.39 -0.98
CA THR A 64 2.64 -14.82 -1.30
C THR A 64 2.55 -15.07 -2.81
N SER A 65 1.66 -14.34 -3.51
CA SER A 65 1.53 -14.46 -4.96
C SER A 65 2.82 -14.09 -5.69
N VAL A 66 3.47 -12.99 -5.29
CA VAL A 66 4.77 -12.59 -5.84
C VAL A 66 5.86 -13.62 -5.52
N PHE A 67 5.90 -14.14 -4.29
CA PHE A 67 6.87 -15.16 -3.88
C PHE A 67 6.75 -16.44 -4.72
N LEU A 68 5.52 -16.94 -4.90
CA LEU A 68 5.25 -18.12 -5.72
C LEU A 68 5.60 -17.88 -7.19
N ALA A 69 5.21 -16.74 -7.76
CA ALA A 69 5.53 -16.37 -9.13
C ALA A 69 7.05 -16.32 -9.37
N LEU A 70 7.82 -15.80 -8.41
CA LEU A 70 9.28 -15.79 -8.45
C LEU A 70 9.87 -17.21 -8.47
N GLY A 71 9.31 -18.13 -7.68
CA GLY A 71 9.73 -19.53 -7.65
C GLY A 71 9.43 -20.30 -8.92
N LEU A 72 8.27 -20.04 -9.54
CA LEU A 72 7.90 -20.64 -10.83
C LEU A 72 8.77 -20.11 -11.98
N SER A 73 9.14 -18.83 -11.93
CA SER A 73 9.83 -18.16 -13.04
C SER A 73 11.36 -18.29 -12.97
N LYS A 74 11.94 -18.40 -11.77
CA LYS A 74 13.39 -18.37 -11.57
C LYS A 74 13.85 -19.52 -10.68
N TRP A 75 14.99 -20.12 -11.05
CA TRP A 75 15.67 -21.22 -10.36
C TRP A 75 15.79 -20.98 -8.83
N PRO A 76 15.82 -22.03 -7.97
CA PRO A 76 15.72 -21.95 -6.50
C PRO A 76 16.68 -20.99 -5.79
N ARG A 77 17.74 -20.53 -6.46
CA ARG A 77 18.66 -19.50 -5.97
C ARG A 77 17.99 -18.15 -5.67
N VAL A 78 16.85 -17.84 -6.32
CA VAL A 78 16.11 -16.59 -6.04
C VAL A 78 15.49 -16.59 -4.64
N TRP A 79 15.10 -17.75 -4.10
CA TRP A 79 14.51 -17.85 -2.76
C TRP A 79 15.50 -17.54 -1.64
N LEU A 80 16.80 -17.65 -1.91
CA LEU A 80 17.85 -17.30 -0.95
C LEU A 80 18.10 -15.77 -0.86
N ARG A 81 17.45 -14.97 -1.72
CA ARG A 81 17.61 -13.51 -1.67
C ARG A 81 16.79 -12.93 -0.51
N PRO A 82 17.35 -11.97 0.26
CA PRO A 82 16.66 -11.40 1.41
C PRO A 82 15.34 -10.72 1.01
N GLN A 83 15.25 -10.15 -0.19
CA GLN A 83 14.02 -9.56 -0.71
C GLN A 83 12.92 -10.60 -0.96
N ALA A 84 13.28 -11.81 -1.39
CA ALA A 84 12.33 -12.89 -1.58
C ALA A 84 11.88 -13.46 -0.22
N LEU A 85 12.80 -13.60 0.73
CA LEU A 85 12.48 -14.03 2.10
C LEU A 85 11.59 -13.01 2.83
N ALA A 86 11.76 -11.71 2.59
CA ALA A 86 10.91 -10.68 3.16
C ALA A 86 9.43 -10.82 2.76
N LEU A 87 9.13 -11.42 1.61
CA LEU A 87 7.75 -11.71 1.18
C LEU A 87 7.06 -12.77 2.05
N LEU A 88 7.82 -13.54 2.82
CA LEU A 88 7.27 -14.52 3.77
C LEU A 88 6.94 -13.90 5.13
N LEU A 89 7.27 -12.63 5.39
CA LEU A 89 6.97 -11.97 6.67
C LEU A 89 5.48 -11.99 7.02
N PRO A 90 4.54 -11.68 6.11
CA PRO A 90 3.11 -11.79 6.43
C PRO A 90 2.69 -13.24 6.74
N SER A 91 3.24 -14.22 6.03
CA SER A 91 2.97 -15.65 6.30
C SER A 91 3.49 -16.08 7.66
N LEU A 92 4.69 -15.61 8.04
CA LEU A 92 5.26 -15.84 9.35
C LEU A 92 4.37 -15.22 10.44
N TRP A 93 3.88 -13.99 10.23
CA TRP A 93 2.97 -13.35 11.18
C TRP A 93 1.68 -14.15 11.37
N ILE A 94 1.03 -14.59 10.28
CA ILE A 94 -0.18 -15.43 10.35
C ILE A 94 0.11 -16.73 11.11
N LEU A 95 1.24 -17.39 10.84
CA LEU A 95 1.63 -18.62 11.52
C LEU A 95 1.83 -18.39 13.02
N LEU A 96 2.49 -17.30 13.41
CA LEU A 96 2.68 -16.92 14.80
C LEU A 96 1.34 -16.60 15.49
N ALA A 97 0.46 -15.86 14.81
CA ALA A 97 -0.87 -15.54 15.32
C ALA A 97 -1.77 -16.77 15.49
N TRP A 98 -1.54 -17.82 14.70
CA TRP A 98 -2.25 -19.08 14.81
C TRP A 98 -1.76 -19.96 15.97
N ILE A 99 -0.45 -19.98 16.22
CA ILE A 99 0.17 -20.85 17.24
C ILE A 99 0.11 -20.23 18.64
N LEU A 100 0.24 -18.90 18.74
CA LEU A 100 0.33 -18.22 20.02
C LEU A 100 -1.08 -18.00 20.62
N PRO A 101 -1.29 -18.32 21.90
CA PRO A 101 -2.58 -18.10 22.57
C PRO A 101 -2.89 -16.60 22.63
N VAL A 102 -4.13 -16.27 22.27
CA VAL A 102 -4.62 -14.89 22.15
C VAL A 102 -5.28 -14.46 23.47
N ASP A 103 -4.56 -14.62 24.57
CA ASP A 103 -5.05 -14.22 25.89
C ASP A 103 -4.59 -12.77 26.13
N GLY A 104 -5.55 -11.84 25.98
CA GLY A 104 -5.36 -10.41 25.67
C GLY A 104 -4.55 -9.53 26.62
N THR A 105 -3.88 -10.09 27.63
CA THR A 105 -3.01 -9.34 28.55
C THR A 105 -1.55 -9.80 28.54
N SER A 106 -1.21 -10.81 27.73
CA SER A 106 0.15 -11.34 27.66
C SER A 106 1.06 -10.41 26.85
N GLY A 107 2.26 -10.09 27.34
CA GLY A 107 3.22 -9.23 26.62
C GLY A 107 3.57 -9.75 25.20
N ILE A 108 3.47 -11.06 24.99
CA ILE A 108 3.63 -11.71 23.68
C ILE A 108 2.58 -11.24 22.66
N TYR A 109 1.31 -11.08 23.08
CA TYR A 109 0.24 -10.60 22.21
C TYR A 109 0.54 -9.18 21.73
N GLN A 110 1.03 -8.32 22.62
CA GLN A 110 1.37 -6.93 22.27
C GLN A 110 2.54 -6.85 21.28
N VAL A 111 3.55 -7.70 21.44
CA VAL A 111 4.65 -7.82 20.46
C VAL A 111 4.15 -8.29 19.11
N LEU A 112 3.30 -9.32 19.07
CA LEU A 112 2.72 -9.84 17.83
C LEU A 112 1.84 -8.80 17.13
N PHE A 113 1.04 -8.05 17.89
CA PHE A 113 0.23 -6.95 17.37
C PHE A 113 1.10 -5.89 16.68
N TRP A 114 2.10 -5.35 17.38
CA TRP A 114 2.99 -4.33 16.81
C TRP A 114 3.81 -4.86 15.64
N PHE A 115 4.18 -6.14 15.66
CA PHE A 115 4.82 -6.80 14.53
C PHE A 115 3.91 -6.79 13.29
N GLY A 116 2.62 -7.09 13.46
CA GLY A 116 1.61 -7.00 12.38
C GLY A 116 1.43 -5.57 11.87
N VAL A 117 1.37 -4.60 12.79
CA VAL A 117 1.29 -3.18 12.45
C VAL A 117 2.46 -2.75 11.58
N VAL A 118 3.70 -3.07 11.99
CA VAL A 118 4.91 -2.72 11.24
C VAL A 118 4.93 -3.41 9.87
N ILE A 119 4.59 -4.71 9.80
CA ILE A 119 4.53 -5.43 8.54
C ILE A 119 3.53 -4.77 7.60
N THR A 120 2.35 -4.38 8.07
CA THR A 120 1.31 -3.80 7.21
C THR A 120 1.67 -2.39 6.76
N VAL A 121 2.10 -1.52 7.69
CA VAL A 121 2.45 -0.13 7.41
C VAL A 121 3.63 -0.02 6.45
N VAL A 122 4.65 -0.87 6.60
CA VAL A 122 5.83 -0.87 5.72
C VAL A 122 5.59 -1.72 4.47
N GLY A 123 4.92 -2.85 4.61
CA GLY A 123 4.67 -3.81 3.54
C GLY A 123 3.73 -3.30 2.48
N MET A 124 2.71 -2.52 2.81
CA MET A 124 1.77 -1.95 1.83
C MET A 124 2.47 -1.01 0.82
N PRO A 125 3.25 0.01 1.23
CA PRO A 125 4.05 0.80 0.30
C PRO A 125 5.10 -0.01 -0.46
N ALA A 126 5.73 -0.99 0.19
CA ALA A 126 6.70 -1.86 -0.47
C ALA A 126 6.05 -2.69 -1.58
N LEU A 127 4.85 -3.20 -1.34
CA LEU A 127 4.04 -3.92 -2.32
C LEU A 127 3.63 -3.01 -3.47
N ALA A 128 3.18 -1.78 -3.20
CA ALA A 128 2.94 -0.79 -4.24
C ALA A 128 4.17 -0.57 -5.12
N ALA A 129 5.36 -0.43 -4.52
CA ALA A 129 6.61 -0.28 -5.26
C ALA A 129 6.92 -1.50 -6.15
N VAL A 130 6.64 -2.72 -5.67
CA VAL A 130 6.74 -3.95 -6.47
C VAL A 130 5.75 -3.91 -7.64
N MET A 131 4.48 -3.59 -7.39
CA MET A 131 3.47 -3.49 -8.46
C MET A 131 3.86 -2.46 -9.51
N VAL A 132 4.34 -1.29 -9.10
CA VAL A 132 4.80 -0.24 -10.02
C VAL A 132 5.97 -0.72 -10.87
N ARG A 133 6.93 -1.46 -10.30
CA ARG A 133 8.04 -2.05 -11.07
C ARG A 133 7.60 -3.12 -12.06
N LEU A 134 6.54 -3.88 -11.72
CA LEU A 134 5.99 -4.90 -12.60
C LEU A 134 5.14 -4.31 -13.74
N LEU A 135 4.37 -3.25 -13.45
CA LEU A 135 3.41 -2.67 -14.39
C LEU A 135 4.00 -1.55 -15.25
N ILE A 136 5.01 -0.83 -14.75
CA ILE A 136 5.59 0.33 -15.44
C ILE A 136 7.01 -0.01 -15.90
N PRO A 137 7.22 -0.17 -17.22
CA PRO A 137 8.54 -0.38 -17.78
C PRO A 137 9.51 0.74 -17.37
N GLY A 138 10.70 0.34 -16.91
CA GLY A 138 11.75 1.27 -16.51
C GLY A 138 11.63 1.83 -15.10
N ALA A 139 10.56 1.53 -14.34
CA ALA A 139 10.44 1.96 -12.94
C ALA A 139 11.53 1.38 -12.00
N GLU A 140 12.23 0.32 -12.42
CA GLU A 140 13.47 -0.19 -11.78
C GLU A 140 14.57 0.89 -11.67
N ARG A 141 14.49 1.95 -12.49
CA ARG A 141 15.44 3.08 -12.50
C ARG A 141 15.18 4.08 -11.36
N LEU A 142 14.06 3.99 -10.65
CA LEU A 142 13.85 4.80 -9.45
C LEU A 142 14.82 4.38 -8.34
N ARG A 143 15.95 5.09 -8.27
CA ARG A 143 17.01 4.88 -7.27
C ARG A 143 17.45 6.20 -6.66
N GLY A 144 18.15 6.10 -5.53
CA GLY A 144 18.76 7.23 -4.84
C GLY A 144 17.74 8.27 -4.37
N ARG A 145 17.99 9.54 -4.69
CA ARG A 145 17.20 10.69 -4.20
C ARG A 145 15.73 10.63 -4.60
N ARG A 146 15.38 10.07 -5.76
CA ARG A 146 13.99 9.98 -6.22
C ARG A 146 13.21 8.91 -5.47
N ALA A 147 13.82 7.75 -5.24
CA ALA A 147 13.24 6.71 -4.39
C ALA A 147 13.03 7.23 -2.95
N LEU A 148 14.02 7.97 -2.41
CA LEU A 148 13.89 8.64 -1.12
C LEU A 148 12.76 9.68 -1.14
N GLY A 149 12.66 10.49 -2.19
CA GLY A 149 11.56 11.44 -2.38
C GLY A 149 10.20 10.75 -2.38
N ALA A 150 10.06 9.62 -3.08
CA ALA A 150 8.83 8.83 -3.08
C ALA A 150 8.48 8.31 -1.68
N VAL A 151 9.46 7.76 -0.96
CA VAL A 151 9.29 7.29 0.41
C VAL A 151 8.86 8.42 1.33
N ILE A 152 9.46 9.61 1.21
CA ILE A 152 9.09 10.79 2.01
C ILE A 152 7.65 11.21 1.71
N VAL A 153 7.27 11.31 0.43
CA VAL A 153 5.91 11.70 0.03
C VAL A 153 4.88 10.69 0.53
N VAL A 154 5.11 9.39 0.32
CA VAL A 154 4.21 8.33 0.80
C VAL A 154 4.09 8.37 2.32
N SER A 155 5.21 8.46 3.04
CA SER A 155 5.23 8.57 4.50
C SER A 155 4.46 9.78 4.99
N LEU A 156 4.60 10.92 4.31
CA LEU A 156 3.90 12.16 4.65
C LEU A 156 2.38 12.01 4.43
N MET A 157 1.96 11.41 3.32
CA MET A 157 0.53 11.13 3.07
C MET A 157 -0.05 10.15 4.11
N MET A 158 0.70 9.12 4.50
CA MET A 158 0.28 8.20 5.56
C MET A 158 0.17 8.91 6.91
N LEU A 159 1.10 9.80 7.24
CA LEU A 159 1.04 10.60 8.47
C LEU A 159 -0.18 11.53 8.49
N VAL A 160 -0.48 12.18 7.35
CA VAL A 160 -1.70 12.98 7.20
C VAL A 160 -2.94 12.10 7.37
N SER A 161 -2.98 10.93 6.73
CA SER A 161 -4.09 9.98 6.85
C SER A 161 -4.32 9.51 8.29
N PHE A 162 -3.24 9.18 9.01
CA PHE A 162 -3.27 8.87 10.43
C PHE A 162 -3.82 10.05 11.25
N GLY A 163 -3.32 11.27 10.99
CA GLY A 163 -3.83 12.48 11.62
C GLY A 163 -5.32 12.70 11.39
N LEU A 164 -5.80 12.50 10.16
CA LEU A 164 -7.23 12.56 9.84
C LEU A 164 -8.03 11.50 10.62
N GLY A 165 -7.48 10.30 10.81
CA GLY A 165 -8.08 9.27 11.66
C GLY A 165 -8.22 9.71 13.12
N THR A 166 -7.20 10.34 13.70
CA THR A 166 -7.29 10.87 15.08
C THR A 166 -8.28 12.03 15.21
N GLN A 167 -8.54 12.75 14.12
CA GLN A 167 -9.49 13.87 14.05
C GLN A 167 -10.86 13.44 13.49
N HIS A 168 -11.13 12.13 13.38
CA HIS A 168 -12.38 11.62 12.80
C HIS A 168 -13.66 12.22 13.41
N PRO A 169 -13.76 12.56 14.72
CA PRO A 169 -15.00 13.12 15.26
C PRO A 169 -15.40 14.48 14.66
N ARG A 170 -14.46 15.18 14.02
CA ARG A 170 -14.68 16.50 13.38
C ARG A 170 -15.00 16.40 11.90
N ILE A 171 -14.74 15.25 11.28
CA ILE A 171 -14.75 15.08 9.82
C ILE A 171 -15.80 14.06 9.39
N LEU A 172 -16.03 13.03 10.21
CA LEU A 172 -16.90 11.91 9.92
C LEU A 172 -17.93 11.71 11.04
N THR A 173 -19.08 11.19 10.65
CA THR A 173 -20.18 10.83 11.54
C THR A 173 -20.20 9.33 11.82
N CYS A 174 -20.92 8.93 12.87
CA CYS A 174 -21.15 7.51 13.17
C CYS A 174 -21.81 6.76 11.99
N GLU A 175 -22.65 7.46 11.23
CA GLU A 175 -23.35 6.91 10.06
C GLU A 175 -22.36 6.61 8.92
N ASP A 176 -21.38 7.49 8.67
CA ASP A 176 -20.36 7.28 7.63
C ASP A 176 -19.54 6.00 7.87
N PHE A 177 -19.19 5.72 9.13
CA PHE A 177 -18.50 4.48 9.50
C PHE A 177 -19.37 3.25 9.28
N THR A 178 -20.64 3.32 9.69
CA THR A 178 -21.60 2.22 9.57
C THR A 178 -21.92 1.90 8.11
N ILE A 179 -22.16 2.92 7.26
CA ILE A 179 -22.37 2.76 5.82
C ILE A 179 -21.17 2.10 5.15
N SER A 180 -19.97 2.44 5.60
CA SER A 180 -18.72 1.86 5.11
C SER A 180 -18.48 0.43 5.63
N GLY A 181 -19.40 -0.14 6.40
CA GLY A 181 -19.29 -1.48 6.98
C GLY A 181 -18.34 -1.58 8.18
N ASN A 182 -17.94 -0.45 8.75
CA ASN A 182 -17.07 -0.40 9.93
C ASN A 182 -17.90 -0.23 11.22
N PHE A 183 -17.33 -0.62 12.35
CA PHE A 183 -17.93 -0.31 13.65
C PHE A 183 -17.80 1.19 13.97
N ALA A 184 -18.87 1.81 14.48
CA ALA A 184 -18.85 3.21 14.86
C ALA A 184 -17.98 3.43 16.12
N PRO A 185 -16.91 4.24 16.07
CA PRO A 185 -16.04 4.46 17.23
C PRO A 185 -16.78 5.20 18.35
N GLU A 186 -16.41 4.95 19.61
CA GLU A 186 -17.13 5.45 20.80
C GLU A 186 -17.23 6.99 20.86
N ASN A 187 -16.28 7.70 20.26
CA ASN A 187 -16.20 9.17 20.22
C ASN A 187 -16.66 9.76 18.88
N CYS A 188 -17.45 9.04 18.07
CA CYS A 188 -17.96 9.54 16.80
C CYS A 188 -19.00 10.66 16.97
N SER A 189 -19.07 11.55 15.98
CA SER A 189 -20.12 12.57 15.92
C SER A 189 -21.44 11.92 15.48
N PRO A 190 -22.57 12.13 16.19
CA PRO A 190 -23.84 11.45 15.91
C PRO A 190 -24.51 11.88 14.59
N GLY A 191 -23.89 12.78 13.82
CA GLY A 191 -24.42 13.29 12.55
C GLY A 191 -25.71 14.09 12.70
N THR A 192 -26.16 14.73 11.62
CA THR A 192 -27.43 15.49 11.59
C THR A 192 -28.67 14.59 11.45
N GLY A 193 -28.47 13.28 11.21
CA GLY A 193 -29.53 12.28 11.04
C GLY A 193 -30.03 11.62 12.34
N SER A 194 -29.37 11.84 13.48
CA SER A 194 -29.73 11.24 14.79
C SER A 194 -30.95 11.88 15.47
N THR A 195 -31.85 12.49 14.69
CA THR A 195 -33.23 12.77 15.10
C THR A 195 -34.20 11.80 14.43
N VAL A 196 -33.94 10.50 14.53
CA VAL A 196 -35.00 9.50 14.35
C VAL A 196 -34.91 8.51 15.52
N ARG A 197 -36.05 8.43 16.22
CA ARG A 197 -36.35 7.73 17.48
C ARG A 197 -35.89 6.28 17.56
#